data_AF-A0A1S3D7A4-F1
#
_entry.id   AF-A0A1S3D7A4-F1
#
_cell.length_a   1.000
_cell.length_b   1.000
_cell.length_c   1.000
_cell.angle_alpha   90.00
_cell.angle_beta   90.00
_cell.angle_gamma   90.00
#
_symmetry.space_group_name_H-M   'P 1'
#
loop_
_entity.id
_entity.type
_entity.pdbx_description
1 polymer ?
#
loop_
_entity_poly.entity_id
_entity_poly.type
_entity_poly.pdbx_seq_one_letter_code
_entity_poly.pdbx_strand_id
1 'polypeptide(L)'
;MDNSSNNGAFKLSCIACQLLASLVLNLPAGNSKEEVSTSAISLCVTFFGQPEDLCRGIIEGNLDVLFDLKDQGIPLTPERVCGTVLENSNCSVKNGPQVDWQVDTNYGTKVDRITAPSESRYLASGDEISIIQLTDIHYDPKYLAGKTAHCIAPLCCRVDQPNASSETDRATKYGHYDNCDMPLDVIRSALEQIKKHKVGSELRGSGFDIDRTRGRKLSEFSVPDKFS
;
A
#
# COMPACT_ATOMS: atom_id res chain seq x y z
N MET A 1 25.71 6.53 2.82
CA MET A 1 24.90 6.47 1.59
C MET A 1 24.38 7.87 1.34
N ASP A 2 24.68 8.40 0.15
CA ASP A 2 24.71 9.83 -0.14
C ASP A 2 23.30 10.42 -0.32
N ASN A 3 22.80 11.15 0.68
CA ASN A 3 21.44 11.69 0.72
C ASN A 3 21.25 12.89 -0.23
N SER A 4 22.30 13.33 -0.92
CA SER A 4 22.27 14.51 -1.80
C SER A 4 21.80 14.18 -3.23
N SER A 5 22.14 12.97 -3.75
CA SER A 5 21.78 12.55 -5.11
C SER A 5 20.28 12.27 -5.26
N ASN A 6 19.68 11.62 -4.26
CA ASN A 6 18.24 11.27 -4.25
C ASN A 6 17.36 12.53 -4.24
N ASN A 7 17.78 13.60 -3.57
CA ASN A 7 17.06 14.88 -3.53
C ASN A 7 16.95 15.58 -4.90
N GLY A 8 17.90 15.35 -5.80
CA GLY A 8 17.86 15.91 -7.16
C GLY A 8 16.88 15.14 -8.06
N ALA A 9 16.94 13.82 -8.04
CA ALA A 9 16.05 12.95 -8.81
C ALA A 9 14.58 13.08 -8.36
N PHE A 10 14.32 13.10 -7.05
CA PHE A 10 12.96 13.28 -6.53
C PHE A 10 12.33 14.62 -6.90
N LYS A 11 13.12 15.70 -6.97
CA LYS A 11 12.64 17.01 -7.44
C LYS A 11 12.27 16.99 -8.93
N LEU A 12 13.07 16.33 -9.77
CA LEU A 12 12.78 16.23 -11.20
C LEU A 12 11.52 15.40 -11.46
N SER A 13 11.36 14.27 -10.79
CA SER A 13 10.15 13.44 -10.88
C SER A 13 8.90 14.20 -10.44
N CYS A 14 8.99 15.03 -9.39
CA CYS A 14 7.89 15.87 -8.93
C CYS A 14 7.51 16.95 -9.96
N ILE A 15 8.50 17.68 -10.50
CA ILE A 15 8.25 18.69 -11.54
C ILE A 15 7.65 18.05 -12.79
N ALA A 16 8.21 16.93 -13.24
CA ALA A 16 7.68 16.18 -14.37
C ALA A 16 6.22 15.79 -14.10
N CYS A 17 5.94 15.14 -12.97
CA CYS A 17 4.56 14.80 -12.60
C CYS A 17 3.63 16.02 -12.63
N GLN A 18 4.02 17.14 -12.02
CA GLN A 18 3.16 18.32 -11.95
C GLN A 18 2.87 18.92 -13.33
N LEU A 19 3.85 18.94 -14.24
CA LEU A 19 3.63 19.36 -15.63
C LEU A 19 2.67 18.41 -16.36
N LEU A 20 2.83 17.10 -16.17
CA LEU A 20 1.97 16.09 -16.78
C LEU A 20 0.54 16.14 -16.25
N ALA A 21 0.38 16.23 -14.93
CA ALA A 21 -0.91 16.37 -14.28
C ALA A 21 -1.57 17.69 -14.70
N SER A 22 -0.81 18.78 -14.82
CA SER A 22 -1.32 20.04 -15.37
C SER A 22 -1.84 19.87 -16.79
N LEU A 23 -1.09 19.19 -17.65
CA LEU A 23 -1.51 18.95 -19.03
C LEU A 23 -2.82 18.14 -19.06
N VAL A 24 -2.87 17.02 -18.34
CA VAL A 24 -4.03 16.11 -18.29
C VAL A 24 -5.27 16.77 -17.68
N LEU A 25 -5.12 17.51 -16.58
CA LEU A 25 -6.24 18.16 -15.89
C LEU A 25 -6.81 19.34 -16.67
N ASN A 26 -5.99 20.03 -17.48
CA ASN A 26 -6.41 21.13 -18.35
C ASN A 26 -6.83 20.67 -19.75
N LEU A 27 -6.87 19.36 -20.03
CA LEU A 27 -7.47 18.87 -21.25
C LEU A 27 -8.95 19.33 -21.31
N PRO A 28 -9.40 19.90 -22.43
CA PRO A 28 -10.74 20.46 -22.54
C PRO A 28 -11.80 19.44 -22.15
N ALA A 29 -12.91 19.91 -21.55
CA ALA A 29 -14.00 19.07 -21.06
C ALA A 29 -14.68 18.19 -22.14
N GLY A 30 -14.32 18.38 -23.42
CA GLY A 30 -14.78 17.55 -24.54
C GLY A 30 -13.87 16.36 -24.88
N ASN A 31 -12.72 16.20 -24.22
CA ASN A 31 -11.86 15.04 -24.45
C ASN A 31 -12.46 13.79 -23.83
N SER A 32 -12.43 12.71 -24.60
CA SER A 32 -12.85 11.39 -24.16
C SER A 32 -11.92 10.84 -23.08
N LYS A 33 -12.45 9.96 -22.23
CA LYS A 33 -11.66 9.25 -21.21
C LYS A 33 -10.50 8.48 -21.87
N GLU A 34 -10.73 7.97 -23.07
CA GLU A 34 -9.75 7.26 -23.90
C GLU A 34 -8.57 8.15 -24.31
N GLU A 35 -8.82 9.40 -24.71
CA GLU A 35 -7.75 10.36 -25.07
C GLU A 35 -6.91 10.74 -23.85
N VAL A 36 -7.55 10.92 -22.69
CA VAL A 36 -6.85 11.18 -21.42
C VAL A 36 -5.99 9.97 -21.03
N SER A 37 -6.55 8.76 -21.11
CA SER A 37 -5.83 7.51 -20.83
C SER A 37 -4.59 7.37 -21.71
N THR A 38 -4.77 7.50 -23.03
CA THR A 38 -3.70 7.35 -24.02
C THR A 38 -2.56 8.34 -23.78
N SER A 39 -2.92 9.61 -23.51
CA SER A 39 -1.95 10.65 -23.21
C SER A 39 -1.20 10.33 -21.91
N ALA A 40 -1.90 10.01 -20.83
CA ALA A 40 -1.28 9.68 -19.56
C ALA A 40 -0.34 8.47 -19.68
N ILE A 41 -0.69 7.43 -20.45
CA ILE A 41 0.14 6.24 -20.65
C ILE A 41 1.43 6.60 -21.38
N SER A 42 1.32 7.35 -22.48
CA SER A 42 2.49 7.81 -23.24
C SER A 42 3.43 8.64 -22.37
N LEU A 43 2.88 9.52 -21.55
CA LEU A 43 3.66 10.36 -20.63
C LEU A 43 4.31 9.50 -19.52
N CYS A 44 3.61 8.51 -19.00
CA CYS A 44 4.15 7.59 -17.99
C CYS A 44 5.39 6.83 -18.52
N VAL A 45 5.27 6.24 -19.71
CA VAL A 45 6.37 5.51 -20.35
C VAL A 45 7.55 6.45 -20.64
N THR A 46 7.27 7.64 -21.17
CA THR A 46 8.29 8.60 -21.59
C THR A 46 9.06 9.22 -20.43
N PHE A 47 8.36 9.66 -19.39
CA PHE A 47 8.97 10.46 -18.31
C PHE A 47 9.43 9.63 -17.13
N PHE A 48 8.83 8.47 -16.89
CA PHE A 48 9.20 7.60 -15.76
C PHE A 48 9.92 6.32 -16.20
N GLY A 49 10.06 6.07 -17.50
CA GLY A 49 10.76 4.90 -18.04
C GLY A 49 10.11 3.57 -17.65
N GLN A 50 8.85 3.60 -17.25
CA GLN A 50 8.12 2.44 -16.77
C GLN A 50 7.63 1.58 -17.93
N PRO A 51 7.51 0.25 -17.75
CA PRO A 51 6.88 -0.64 -18.71
C PRO A 51 5.46 -0.16 -19.09
N GLU A 52 5.08 -0.31 -20.36
CA GLU A 52 3.77 0.19 -20.85
C GLU A 52 2.60 -0.49 -20.15
N ASP A 53 2.68 -1.79 -19.89
CA ASP A 53 1.68 -2.57 -19.18
C ASP A 53 1.49 -2.09 -17.74
N LEU A 54 2.58 -1.72 -17.06
CA LEU A 54 2.52 -1.09 -15.73
C LEU A 54 1.85 0.29 -15.79
N CYS A 55 2.26 1.14 -16.72
CA CYS A 55 1.65 2.46 -16.92
C CYS A 55 0.15 2.35 -17.20
N ARG A 56 -0.22 1.45 -18.11
CA ARG A 56 -1.60 1.15 -18.47
C ARG A 56 -2.41 0.70 -17.26
N GLY A 57 -1.91 -0.28 -16.51
CA GLY A 57 -2.58 -0.80 -15.32
C GLY A 57 -2.82 0.27 -14.25
N ILE A 58 -1.83 1.13 -14.00
CA ILE A 58 -1.96 2.25 -13.05
C ILE A 58 -2.99 3.26 -13.56
N ILE A 59 -2.91 3.67 -14.82
CA ILE A 59 -3.72 4.76 -15.35
C ILE A 59 -5.16 4.31 -15.54
N GLU A 60 -5.39 3.24 -16.29
CA GLU A 60 -6.73 2.74 -16.59
C GLU A 60 -7.45 2.30 -15.31
N GLY A 61 -6.72 1.72 -14.35
CA GLY A 61 -7.27 1.31 -13.05
C GLY A 61 -7.71 2.45 -12.14
N ASN A 62 -7.21 3.67 -12.36
CA ASN A 62 -7.54 4.85 -11.53
C ASN A 62 -8.37 5.90 -12.28
N LEU A 63 -8.55 5.75 -13.59
CA LEU A 63 -9.12 6.80 -14.42
C LEU A 63 -10.58 7.11 -14.08
N ASP A 64 -11.40 6.09 -13.81
CA ASP A 64 -12.80 6.29 -13.38
C ASP A 64 -12.89 7.13 -12.11
N VAL A 65 -12.10 6.79 -11.10
CA VAL A 65 -12.06 7.51 -9.83
C VAL A 65 -11.68 8.99 -10.05
N LEU A 66 -10.69 9.27 -10.90
CA LEU A 66 -10.29 10.65 -11.19
C LEU A 66 -11.40 11.45 -11.88
N PHE A 67 -12.14 10.84 -12.81
CA PHE A 67 -13.27 11.49 -13.46
C PHE A 67 -14.44 11.69 -12.50
N ASP A 68 -14.75 10.69 -11.66
CA ASP A 68 -15.80 10.80 -10.64
C ASP A 68 -15.52 11.93 -9.64
N LEU A 69 -14.26 12.09 -9.21
CA LEU A 69 -13.84 13.18 -8.32
C LEU A 69 -14.01 14.55 -9.02
N LYS A 70 -13.65 14.64 -10.29
CA LYS A 70 -13.82 15.86 -11.10
C LYS A 70 -15.30 16.23 -11.25
N ASP A 71 -16.15 15.25 -11.54
CA ASP A 71 -17.59 15.44 -11.74
C ASP A 71 -18.30 15.83 -10.44
N GLN A 72 -17.80 15.37 -9.28
CA GLN A 72 -18.23 15.82 -7.95
C GLN A 72 -17.73 17.22 -7.58
N GLY A 73 -16.96 17.88 -8.45
CA GLY A 73 -16.39 19.20 -8.19
C GLY A 73 -15.24 19.19 -7.17
N ILE A 74 -14.65 18.03 -6.89
CA ILE A 74 -13.48 17.93 -6.02
C ILE A 74 -12.27 18.47 -6.79
N PRO A 75 -11.58 19.51 -6.27
CA PRO A 75 -10.46 20.11 -6.98
C PRO A 75 -9.28 19.12 -7.02
N LEU A 76 -9.05 18.58 -8.21
CA LEU A 76 -7.85 17.86 -8.60
C LEU A 76 -6.82 18.87 -9.09
N THR A 77 -5.85 19.22 -8.24
CA THR A 77 -4.72 20.04 -8.65
C THR A 77 -3.51 19.15 -8.96
N PRO A 78 -2.59 19.60 -9.83
CA PRO A 78 -1.35 18.87 -10.09
C PRO A 78 -0.58 18.51 -8.83
N GLU A 79 -0.55 19.40 -7.84
CA GLU A 79 0.10 19.17 -6.55
C GLU A 79 -0.57 18.04 -5.78
N ARG A 80 -1.91 18.01 -5.74
CA ARG A 80 -2.66 16.94 -5.06
C ARG A 80 -2.44 15.60 -5.74
N VAL A 81 -2.56 15.54 -7.06
CA VAL A 81 -2.32 14.31 -7.83
C VAL A 81 -0.90 13.81 -7.61
N CYS A 82 0.10 14.68 -7.76
CA CYS A 82 1.49 14.28 -7.65
C CYS A 82 1.96 14.04 -6.21
N GLY A 83 1.37 14.70 -5.23
CA GLY A 83 1.62 14.41 -3.82
C GLY A 83 1.08 13.05 -3.40
N THR A 84 -0.04 12.61 -3.96
CA THR A 84 -0.57 11.26 -3.75
C THR A 84 0.24 10.21 -4.52
N VAL A 85 0.51 10.44 -5.81
CA VAL A 85 1.23 9.46 -6.65
C VAL A 85 2.71 9.32 -6.24
N LEU A 86 3.35 10.40 -5.79
CA LEU A 86 4.76 10.45 -5.43
C LEU A 86 4.97 10.78 -3.95
N GLU A 87 4.18 10.17 -3.07
CA GLU A 87 4.20 10.41 -1.61
C GLU A 87 5.63 10.28 -1.04
N ASN A 88 6.35 9.23 -1.45
CA ASN A 88 7.72 8.97 -1.01
C ASN A 88 8.78 9.92 -1.60
N SER A 89 8.42 10.75 -2.59
CA SER A 89 9.35 11.69 -3.24
C SER A 89 9.27 13.10 -2.65
N ASN A 90 8.54 13.30 -1.54
CA ASN A 90 8.31 14.62 -0.94
C ASN A 90 7.77 15.64 -1.95
N CYS A 91 6.93 15.18 -2.88
CA CYS A 91 6.21 16.03 -3.85
C CYS A 91 5.04 16.73 -3.14
N SER A 92 5.39 17.54 -2.14
CA SER A 92 4.44 18.08 -1.16
C SER A 92 3.34 18.93 -1.80
N VAL A 93 2.12 18.72 -1.31
CA VAL A 93 1.00 19.66 -1.43
C VAL A 93 1.26 20.84 -0.48
N LYS A 94 2.26 21.68 -0.75
CA LYS A 94 2.61 22.79 0.16
C LYS A 94 1.51 23.85 0.25
N ASN A 95 0.66 23.95 -0.77
CA ASN A 95 -0.34 25.02 -0.94
C ASN A 95 -1.75 24.50 -1.27
N GLY A 96 -2.02 23.20 -1.10
CA GLY A 96 -3.37 22.68 -1.32
C GLY A 96 -4.30 23.04 -0.15
N PRO A 97 -5.62 22.94 -0.33
CA PRO A 97 -6.57 23.13 0.77
C PRO A 97 -6.21 22.16 1.89
N GLN A 98 -5.67 22.67 3.00
CA GLN A 98 -5.59 21.91 4.23
C GLN A 98 -7.04 21.71 4.67
N VAL A 99 -7.45 20.45 4.80
CA VAL A 99 -8.78 20.12 5.32
C VAL A 99 -8.72 20.39 6.82
N ASP A 100 -8.93 21.64 7.20
CA ASP A 100 -9.11 22.03 8.61
C ASP A 100 -10.54 21.68 9.01
N TRP A 101 -10.70 20.50 9.60
CA TRP A 101 -11.95 20.05 10.16
C TRP A 101 -11.78 19.83 11.66
N GLN A 102 -12.82 20.21 12.41
CA GLN A 102 -12.91 19.96 13.84
C GLN A 102 -14.07 19.02 14.09
N VAL A 103 -13.84 18.01 14.92
CA VAL A 103 -14.93 17.20 15.48
C VAL A 103 -15.35 17.84 16.80
N ASP A 104 -16.64 18.16 16.90
CA ASP A 104 -17.21 18.55 18.17
C ASP A 104 -17.22 17.33 19.10
N THR A 105 -16.47 17.44 20.19
CA THR A 105 -16.36 16.39 21.21
C THR A 105 -17.32 16.61 22.37
N ASN A 106 -18.14 17.67 22.34
CA ASN A 106 -19.14 17.99 23.36
C ASN A 106 -20.46 17.21 23.16
N TYR A 107 -20.37 15.95 22.75
CA TYR A 107 -21.53 15.07 22.67
C TYR A 107 -21.63 14.22 23.94
N GLY A 108 -22.63 14.54 24.78
CA GLY A 108 -22.93 13.81 26.01
C GLY A 108 -22.18 14.30 27.25
N THR A 109 -22.42 13.64 28.39
CA THR A 109 -21.73 13.95 29.64
C THR A 109 -20.37 13.28 29.65
N LYS A 110 -19.30 14.07 29.79
CA LYS A 110 -17.95 13.54 29.97
C LYS A 110 -17.92 12.68 31.23
N VAL A 111 -17.72 11.38 31.05
CA VAL A 111 -17.54 10.47 32.18
C VAL A 111 -16.21 10.79 32.88
N ASP A 112 -16.21 10.65 34.20
CA ASP A 112 -14.97 10.77 34.97
C ASP A 112 -13.94 9.79 34.42
N ARG A 113 -12.68 10.21 34.40
CA ARG A 113 -11.58 9.34 33.98
C ARG A 113 -11.61 8.08 34.84
N ILE A 114 -11.83 6.93 34.21
CA ILE A 114 -11.61 5.65 34.84
C ILE A 114 -10.11 5.60 35.16
N THR A 115 -9.76 5.78 36.43
CA THR A 115 -8.40 5.49 36.90
C THR A 115 -8.17 4.01 36.64
N ALA A 116 -7.15 3.69 35.84
CA ALA A 116 -6.76 2.31 35.59
C ALA A 116 -6.74 1.55 36.92
N PRO A 117 -7.30 0.33 36.99
CA PRO A 117 -7.15 -0.50 38.17
C PRO A 117 -5.66 -0.56 38.53
N SER A 118 -5.33 -0.42 39.82
CA SER A 118 -3.96 -0.64 40.28
C SER A 118 -3.45 -1.96 39.72
N GLU A 119 -2.21 -2.00 39.22
CA GLU A 119 -1.62 -3.19 38.59
C GLU A 119 -1.87 -4.48 39.39
N SER A 120 -1.95 -4.35 40.71
CA SER A 120 -2.30 -5.42 41.66
C SER A 120 -3.60 -6.18 41.35
N ARG A 121 -4.62 -5.57 40.72
CA ARG A 121 -5.88 -6.24 40.38
C ARG A 121 -5.78 -7.13 39.14
N TYR A 122 -4.95 -6.77 38.17
CA TYR A 122 -4.71 -7.58 36.97
C TYR A 122 -3.86 -8.81 37.29
N LEU A 123 -2.81 -8.62 38.09
CA LEU A 123 -1.91 -9.69 38.55
C LEU A 123 -2.59 -10.70 39.49
N ALA A 124 -3.66 -10.30 40.19
CA ALA A 124 -4.36 -11.17 41.14
C ALA A 124 -5.27 -12.23 40.50
N SER A 125 -5.70 -12.03 39.24
CA SER A 125 -6.55 -13.00 38.53
C SER A 125 -5.77 -14.20 37.98
N GLY A 126 -4.48 -14.00 37.65
CA GLY A 126 -3.67 -15.01 36.97
C GLY A 126 -4.09 -15.28 35.52
N ASP A 127 -5.10 -14.56 35.00
CA ASP A 127 -5.61 -14.71 33.65
C ASP A 127 -4.75 -13.90 32.67
N GLU A 128 -4.02 -14.60 31.80
CA GLU A 128 -3.23 -14.01 30.73
C GLU A 128 -4.00 -14.07 29.40
N ILE A 129 -4.06 -12.94 28.69
CA ILE A 129 -4.54 -12.90 27.30
C ILE A 129 -3.35 -12.82 26.36
N SER A 130 -3.37 -13.61 25.30
CA SER A 130 -2.35 -13.57 24.26
C SER A 130 -2.93 -12.92 23.02
N ILE A 131 -2.29 -11.87 22.53
CA ILE A 131 -2.74 -11.12 21.35
C ILE A 131 -1.74 -11.35 20.23
N ILE A 132 -2.21 -11.81 19.07
CA ILE A 132 -1.42 -11.80 17.84
C ILE A 132 -1.88 -10.59 17.02
N GLN A 133 -0.94 -9.74 16.64
CA GLN A 133 -1.17 -8.66 15.68
C GLN A 133 -0.37 -8.95 14.42
N LEU A 134 -1.09 -9.12 13.30
CA LEU A 134 -0.52 -9.23 11.97
C LEU A 134 -0.93 -8.00 11.17
N THR A 135 -0.01 -7.45 10.42
CA THR A 135 -0.22 -6.29 9.56
C THR A 135 0.67 -6.40 8.34
N ASP A 136 0.31 -5.72 7.25
CA ASP A 136 1.19 -5.51 6.08
C ASP A 136 1.81 -6.82 5.53
N ILE A 137 1.03 -7.91 5.46
CA ILE A 137 1.50 -9.22 5.00
C ILE A 137 2.01 -9.17 3.55
N HIS A 138 1.48 -8.25 2.73
CA HIS A 138 1.94 -7.97 1.37
C HIS A 138 2.32 -9.23 0.56
N TYR A 139 1.32 -10.09 0.32
CA TYR A 139 1.50 -11.29 -0.49
C TYR A 139 1.60 -10.93 -1.97
N ASP A 140 2.69 -11.34 -2.63
CA ASP A 140 2.79 -11.27 -4.10
C ASP A 140 2.65 -12.65 -4.75
N PRO A 141 1.53 -12.93 -5.45
CA PRO A 141 1.33 -14.17 -6.18
C PRO A 141 2.29 -14.34 -7.37
N LYS A 142 2.91 -13.26 -7.84
CA LYS A 142 3.91 -13.29 -8.92
C LYS A 142 5.35 -13.40 -8.41
N TYR A 143 5.58 -13.45 -7.09
CA TYR A 143 6.93 -13.56 -6.54
C TYR A 143 7.63 -14.80 -7.10
N LEU A 144 8.84 -14.65 -7.61
CA LEU A 144 9.64 -15.75 -8.11
C LEU A 144 11.11 -15.60 -7.75
N ALA A 145 11.64 -16.57 -7.00
CA ALA A 145 13.06 -16.64 -6.66
C ALA A 145 13.92 -16.72 -7.94
N GLY A 146 15.07 -16.06 -7.93
CA GLY A 146 15.96 -15.94 -9.10
C GLY A 146 15.72 -14.69 -9.94
N LYS A 147 14.61 -13.97 -9.75
CA LYS A 147 14.32 -12.70 -10.41
C LYS A 147 15.10 -11.55 -9.78
N THR A 148 15.26 -10.49 -10.56
CA THR A 148 15.93 -9.26 -10.11
C THR A 148 15.15 -8.60 -8.96
N ALA A 149 15.86 -8.18 -7.94
CA ALA A 149 15.37 -7.34 -6.85
C ALA A 149 15.59 -5.84 -7.14
N HIS A 150 16.45 -5.50 -8.11
CA HIS A 150 16.71 -4.14 -8.56
C HIS A 150 16.12 -3.89 -9.95
N CYS A 151 14.84 -3.59 -9.99
CA CYS A 151 14.11 -3.26 -11.21
C CYS A 151 13.72 -1.77 -11.25
N ILE A 152 13.34 -1.28 -12.44
CA ILE A 152 12.81 0.08 -12.60
C ILE A 152 11.35 0.21 -12.12
N ALA A 153 10.64 -0.92 -12.03
CA ALA A 153 9.26 -0.97 -11.57
C ALA A 153 9.19 -0.71 -10.05
N PRO A 154 8.03 -0.24 -9.53
CA PRO A 154 7.86 0.03 -8.10
C PRO A 154 7.89 -1.24 -7.23
N LEU A 155 7.67 -2.42 -7.82
CA LEU A 155 7.73 -3.71 -7.15
C LEU A 155 8.52 -4.72 -8.00
N CYS A 156 9.53 -5.34 -7.41
CA CYS A 156 10.47 -6.27 -8.02
C CYS A 156 10.26 -7.72 -7.57
N CYS A 157 11.18 -8.63 -7.90
CA CYS A 157 11.13 -10.05 -7.57
C CYS A 157 9.99 -10.84 -8.26
N ARG A 158 9.47 -10.36 -9.41
CA ARG A 158 8.28 -10.93 -10.05
C ARG A 158 8.58 -11.75 -11.31
N VAL A 159 7.71 -12.70 -11.64
CA VAL A 159 7.87 -13.62 -12.78
C VAL A 159 8.04 -12.91 -14.15
N ASP A 160 7.41 -11.75 -14.32
CA ASP A 160 7.43 -10.92 -15.53
C ASP A 160 8.70 -10.05 -15.67
N GLN A 161 9.65 -10.17 -14.74
CA GLN A 161 10.88 -9.38 -14.73
C GLN A 161 12.09 -10.20 -15.18
N PRO A 162 13.22 -9.53 -15.52
CA PRO A 162 14.46 -10.22 -15.84
C PRO A 162 14.96 -11.10 -14.69
N ASN A 163 15.79 -12.10 -15.04
CA ASN A 163 16.54 -12.85 -14.03
C ASN A 163 17.62 -11.95 -13.43
N ALA A 164 17.98 -12.23 -12.17
CA ALA A 164 19.01 -11.48 -11.48
C ALA A 164 20.37 -11.61 -12.16
N SER A 165 21.10 -10.49 -12.21
CA SER A 165 22.42 -10.40 -12.82
C SER A 165 23.56 -10.77 -11.85
N SER A 166 23.29 -10.79 -10.55
CA SER A 166 24.25 -11.07 -9.49
C SER A 166 23.56 -11.69 -8.26
N GLU A 167 24.37 -12.22 -7.34
CA GLU A 167 23.88 -12.78 -6.07
C GLU A 167 23.13 -11.74 -5.22
N THR A 168 23.62 -10.50 -5.17
CA THR A 168 23.02 -9.40 -4.39
C THR A 168 21.76 -8.83 -5.03
N ASP A 169 21.53 -9.11 -6.31
CA ASP A 169 20.33 -8.72 -7.05
C ASP A 169 19.27 -9.83 -7.05
N ARG A 170 19.56 -10.98 -6.44
CA ARG A 170 18.72 -12.16 -6.62
C ARG A 170 17.70 -12.33 -5.51
N ALA A 171 16.43 -12.21 -5.89
CA ALA A 171 15.29 -12.65 -5.08
C ALA A 171 15.50 -14.08 -4.57
N THR A 172 15.46 -14.29 -3.26
CA THR A 172 15.64 -15.63 -2.66
C THR A 172 14.32 -16.37 -2.55
N LYS A 173 14.34 -17.61 -2.07
CA LYS A 173 13.09 -18.31 -1.73
C LYS A 173 12.28 -17.60 -0.62
N TYR A 174 12.95 -16.78 0.21
CA TYR A 174 12.38 -16.20 1.42
C TYR A 174 12.15 -14.69 1.35
N GLY A 175 12.31 -14.07 0.18
CA GLY A 175 12.24 -12.62 0.03
C GLY A 175 13.58 -11.99 -0.41
N HIS A 176 13.57 -10.66 -0.46
CA HIS A 176 14.75 -9.80 -0.63
C HIS A 176 14.58 -8.56 0.24
N TYR A 177 15.67 -7.85 0.55
CA TYR A 177 15.62 -6.64 1.39
C TYR A 177 15.30 -5.35 0.61
N ASP A 178 15.08 -5.44 -0.71
CA ASP A 178 14.72 -4.31 -1.57
C ASP A 178 13.21 -4.27 -1.80
N ASN A 179 12.76 -3.54 -2.83
CA ASN A 179 11.34 -3.34 -3.16
C ASN A 179 10.68 -4.62 -3.68
N CYS A 180 10.46 -5.59 -2.80
CA CYS A 180 9.80 -6.86 -3.09
C CYS A 180 8.79 -7.21 -2.01
N ASP A 181 7.66 -7.75 -2.43
CA ASP A 181 6.61 -8.28 -1.56
C ASP A 181 6.90 -9.75 -1.19
N MET A 182 6.07 -10.34 -0.34
CA MET A 182 6.35 -11.63 0.29
C MET A 182 5.88 -12.83 -0.56
N PRO A 183 6.70 -13.89 -0.69
CA PRO A 183 6.26 -15.16 -1.24
C PRO A 183 5.32 -15.91 -0.28
N LEU A 184 4.38 -16.68 -0.84
CA LEU A 184 3.41 -17.47 -0.09
C LEU A 184 4.06 -18.42 0.93
N ASP A 185 5.21 -19.00 0.60
CA ASP A 185 5.91 -19.94 1.47
C ASP A 185 6.35 -19.30 2.80
N VAL A 186 6.74 -18.02 2.79
CA VAL A 186 7.15 -17.30 4.01
C VAL A 186 5.93 -17.01 4.87
N ILE A 187 4.83 -16.56 4.26
CA ILE A 187 3.57 -16.29 4.94
C ILE A 187 3.05 -17.58 5.61
N ARG A 188 3.05 -18.70 4.87
CA ARG A 188 2.65 -20.01 5.39
C ARG A 188 3.54 -20.44 6.55
N SER A 189 4.86 -20.29 6.42
CA SER A 189 5.82 -20.63 7.49
C SER A 189 5.55 -19.81 8.76
N ALA A 190 5.29 -18.51 8.63
CA ALA A 190 4.96 -17.64 9.76
C ALA A 190 3.66 -18.07 10.45
N LEU A 191 2.59 -18.31 9.69
CA LEU A 191 1.30 -18.75 10.24
C LEU A 191 1.39 -20.13 10.92
N GLU A 192 2.12 -21.07 10.34
CA GLU A 192 2.37 -22.38 10.96
C GLU A 192 3.18 -22.27 12.25
N GLN A 193 4.12 -21.32 12.32
CA GLN A 193 4.86 -21.06 13.55
C GLN A 193 3.97 -20.41 14.62
N ILE A 194 3.10 -19.48 14.23
CA ILE A 194 2.12 -18.87 15.13
C ILE A 194 1.19 -19.93 15.73
N LYS A 195 0.72 -20.88 14.93
CA LYS A 195 -0.15 -21.99 15.38
C LYS A 195 0.46 -22.86 16.48
N LYS A 196 1.79 -22.92 16.58
CA LYS A 196 2.49 -23.65 17.67
C LYS A 196 2.45 -22.91 19.00
N HIS A 197 2.15 -21.62 19.00
CA HIS A 197 2.02 -20.84 20.23
C HIS A 197 0.62 -21.06 20.81
N LYS A 198 0.54 -21.30 22.12
CA LYS A 198 -0.73 -21.38 22.85
C LYS A 198 -1.29 -19.97 23.00
N VAL A 199 -1.94 -19.47 21.96
CA VAL A 199 -2.56 -18.14 22.01
C VAL A 199 -3.94 -18.29 22.65
N GLY A 200 -4.09 -17.71 23.84
CA GLY A 200 -5.37 -17.61 24.53
C GLY A 200 -6.33 -16.74 23.72
N SER A 201 -7.37 -17.36 23.16
CA SER A 201 -8.54 -16.74 22.50
C SER A 201 -8.26 -15.53 21.58
N GLU A 202 -8.33 -15.81 20.29
CA GLU A 202 -8.57 -14.89 19.15
C GLU A 202 -9.20 -13.54 19.55
N LEU A 203 -8.39 -12.49 19.64
CA LEU A 203 -8.90 -11.12 19.69
C LEU A 203 -9.24 -10.67 18.27
N ARG A 204 -10.55 -10.59 18.03
CA ARG A 204 -11.14 -9.85 16.91
C ARG A 204 -10.78 -8.37 17.03
N GLY A 205 -9.72 -7.96 16.34
CA GLY A 205 -9.48 -6.55 16.03
C GLY A 205 -10.49 -6.08 14.98
N SER A 206 -11.28 -5.06 15.31
CA SER A 206 -12.19 -4.38 14.38
C SER A 206 -11.38 -3.72 13.25
N GLY A 207 -11.44 -4.29 12.04
CA GLY A 207 -10.80 -3.68 10.87
C GLY A 207 -10.88 -4.48 9.56
N PHE A 208 -11.04 -5.80 9.60
CA PHE A 208 -11.23 -6.64 8.42
C PHE A 208 -12.29 -7.71 8.73
N ASP A 209 -13.56 -7.38 8.52
CA ASP A 209 -14.68 -8.30 8.71
C ASP A 209 -14.96 -9.03 7.39
N ILE A 210 -14.29 -10.15 7.16
CA ILE A 210 -14.69 -11.12 6.13
C ILE A 210 -15.40 -12.28 6.82
N ASP A 211 -16.72 -12.21 6.74
CA ASP A 211 -17.73 -13.21 7.08
C ASP A 211 -17.98 -13.49 8.58
N ARG A 212 -19.07 -12.89 9.06
CA ARG A 212 -19.63 -12.99 10.41
C ARG A 212 -20.36 -14.31 10.69
N THR A 213 -20.25 -15.33 9.82
CA THR A 213 -21.01 -16.58 9.98
C THR A 213 -20.14 -17.85 10.00
N ARG A 214 -19.44 -18.05 11.12
CA ARG A 214 -19.16 -19.33 11.84
C ARG A 214 -17.80 -19.24 12.51
N GLY A 215 -17.79 -19.29 13.84
CA GLY A 215 -16.56 -19.43 14.62
C GLY A 215 -15.85 -20.72 14.21
N ARG A 216 -14.71 -20.57 13.53
CA ARG A 216 -13.82 -21.67 13.17
C ARG A 216 -12.56 -21.56 14.02
N LYS A 217 -12.13 -22.68 14.59
CA LYS A 217 -10.85 -22.74 15.33
C LYS A 217 -9.70 -22.43 14.37
N LEU A 218 -8.61 -21.85 14.85
CA LEU A 218 -7.34 -21.70 14.11
C LEU A 218 -6.83 -23.02 13.48
N SER A 219 -7.24 -24.17 14.01
CA SER A 219 -6.98 -25.49 13.42
C SER A 219 -7.69 -25.75 12.09
N GLU A 220 -8.68 -24.94 11.71
CA GLU A 220 -9.52 -25.08 10.52
C GLU A 220 -9.16 -24.07 9.41
N PHE A 221 -8.16 -23.21 9.64
CA PHE A 221 -7.53 -22.43 8.56
C PHE A 221 -6.67 -23.38 7.71
N SER A 222 -7.26 -23.95 6.66
CA SER A 222 -6.51 -24.57 5.56
C SER A 222 -6.26 -23.53 4.48
N VAL A 223 -5.00 -23.32 4.10
CA VAL A 223 -4.67 -22.64 2.84
C VAL A 223 -5.20 -23.53 1.70
N PRO A 224 -6.10 -23.06 0.83
CA PRO A 224 -6.61 -23.89 -0.25
C PRO A 224 -5.48 -24.39 -1.15
N ASP A 225 -5.43 -25.69 -1.44
CA ASP A 225 -4.47 -26.31 -2.37
C ASP A 225 -4.65 -25.85 -3.84
N LYS A 226 -5.63 -24.98 -4.12
CA LYS A 226 -5.94 -24.48 -5.46
C LYS A 226 -5.53 -23.02 -5.61
N PHE A 227 -4.23 -22.79 -5.57
CA PHE A 227 -3.59 -21.69 -6.30
C PHE A 227 -2.42 -22.31 -7.07
N SER A 228 -2.75 -23.22 -7.99
CA SER A 228 -1.87 -23.84 -8.97
C SER A 228 -2.19 -23.28 -10.34
#